data_AF-A0A4V3SXB6-F1
#
_entry.id   AF-A0A4V3SXB6-F1
#
_cell.length_a   1.000
_cell.length_b   1.000
_cell.length_c   1.000
_cell.angle_alpha   90.00
_cell.angle_beta   90.00
_cell.angle_gamma   90.00
#
_symmetry.space_group_name_H-M   'P 1'
#
loop_
_entity.id
_entity.type
_entity.pdbx_description
1 polymer ?
#
loop_
_entity_poly.entity_id
_entity_poly.type
_entity_poly.pdbx_seq_one_letter_code
_entity_poly.pdbx_strand_id
1 'polypeptide(L)'
;MGKDLKVITDAIRTDVGMWDEQAKSIGEVSASIKGMHRSPTQLGLFAPLFTAYNGVIDHLSSRCSEGQVEMSKIADELIRNAKAYDDHEVETTESVKGAY
;
A
#
# COMPACT_ATOMS: atom_id res chain seq x y z
N MET A 1 -3.73 -31.26 -6.63
CA MET A 1 -3.84 -29.93 -7.27
C MET A 1 -4.32 -28.86 -6.29
N GLY A 2 -5.35 -29.08 -5.46
CA GLY A 2 -5.83 -28.03 -4.53
C GLY A 2 -4.91 -27.61 -3.37
N LYS A 3 -4.00 -28.50 -2.91
CA LYS A 3 -3.07 -28.14 -1.83
C LYS A 3 -2.03 -27.09 -2.25
N ASP A 4 -1.50 -27.21 -3.46
CA ASP A 4 -0.48 -26.27 -3.97
C ASP A 4 -1.11 -24.90 -4.29
N LEU A 5 -2.34 -24.89 -4.82
CA LEU A 5 -3.08 -23.65 -5.09
C LEU A 5 -3.41 -22.89 -3.80
N LYS A 6 -3.86 -23.61 -2.75
CA LYS A 6 -4.09 -23.02 -1.43
C LYS A 6 -2.81 -22.44 -0.82
N VAL A 7 -1.68 -23.14 -0.96
CA VAL A 7 -0.37 -22.61 -0.51
C VAL A 7 -0.02 -21.32 -1.25
N ILE A 8 -0.29 -21.25 -2.56
CA ILE A 8 -0.07 -20.04 -3.37
C ILE A 8 -1.00 -18.90 -2.92
N THR A 9 -2.31 -19.16 -2.75
CA THR A 9 -3.25 -18.09 -2.34
C THR A 9 -3.01 -17.61 -0.91
N ASP A 10 -2.55 -18.47 0.00
CA ASP A 10 -2.13 -18.09 1.34
C ASP A 10 -0.84 -17.25 1.34
N ALA A 11 0.12 -17.56 0.47
CA ALA A 11 1.30 -16.72 0.27
C ALA A 11 0.94 -15.34 -0.27
N ILE A 12 0.05 -15.27 -1.28
CA ILE A 12 -0.45 -14.00 -1.82
C ILE A 12 -1.14 -13.17 -0.74
N ARG A 13 -1.97 -13.77 0.11
CA ARG A 13 -2.62 -13.07 1.25
C ARG A 13 -1.61 -12.53 2.27
N THR A 14 -0.50 -13.24 2.47
CA THR A 14 0.59 -12.76 3.34
C THR A 14 1.24 -11.53 2.73
N ASP A 15 1.52 -11.55 1.42
CA ASP A 15 2.09 -10.40 0.71
C ASP A 15 1.15 -9.19 0.71
N VAL A 16 -0.16 -9.41 0.55
CA VAL A 16 -1.19 -8.36 0.70
C VAL A 16 -1.05 -7.66 2.05
N GLY A 17 -1.02 -8.42 3.15
CA GLY A 17 -0.89 -7.87 4.49
C GLY A 17 0.38 -7.04 4.66
N MET A 18 1.50 -7.51 4.10
CA MET A 18 2.74 -6.77 4.10
C MET A 18 2.61 -5.44 3.35
N TRP A 19 2.03 -5.43 2.15
CA TRP A 19 1.84 -4.19 1.38
C TRP A 19 0.91 -3.19 2.09
N ASP A 20 -0.16 -3.66 2.73
CA ASP A 20 -1.05 -2.80 3.53
C ASP A 20 -0.32 -2.17 4.74
N GLU A 21 0.50 -2.95 5.45
CA GLU A 21 1.31 -2.45 6.55
C GLU A 21 2.33 -1.40 6.08
N GLN A 22 2.99 -1.63 4.94
CA GLN A 22 3.92 -0.65 4.35
C GLN A 22 3.19 0.61 3.89
N ALA A 23 2.02 0.48 3.25
CA ALA A 23 1.19 1.60 2.84
C ALA A 23 0.79 2.48 4.04
N LYS A 24 0.37 1.85 5.13
CA LYS A 24 0.05 2.55 6.39
C LYS A 24 1.29 3.27 6.95
N SER A 25 2.42 2.55 7.04
CA SER A 25 3.65 3.09 7.61
C SER A 25 4.16 4.31 6.84
N ILE A 26 4.17 4.27 5.50
CA ILE A 26 4.61 5.41 4.70
C ILE A 26 3.61 6.57 4.73
N GLY A 27 2.31 6.29 4.90
CA GLY A 27 1.28 7.31 5.15
C GLY A 27 1.50 8.06 6.49
N GLU A 28 1.88 7.35 7.54
CA GLU A 28 2.23 7.94 8.84
C GLU A 28 3.49 8.82 8.74
N VAL A 29 4.48 8.41 7.95
CA VAL A 29 5.66 9.24 7.63
C VAL A 29 5.26 10.50 6.87
N SER A 30 4.37 10.39 5.87
CA SER A 30 3.83 11.56 5.14
C SER A 30 3.19 12.58 6.11
N ALA A 31 2.33 12.11 7.00
CA ALA A 31 1.66 12.95 7.99
C ALA A 31 2.65 13.61 8.96
N SER A 32 3.67 12.86 9.40
CA SER A 32 4.73 13.38 10.27
C SER A 32 5.54 14.47 9.58
N ILE A 33 5.91 14.26 8.32
CA ILE A 33 6.64 15.23 7.50
C ILE A 33 5.81 16.51 7.35
N LYS A 34 4.53 16.38 6.99
CA LYS A 34 3.63 17.52 6.82
C LYS A 34 3.48 18.34 8.11
N GLY A 35 3.48 17.69 9.27
CA GLY A 35 3.48 18.35 10.58
C GLY A 35 4.73 19.18 10.89
N MET A 36 5.81 19.03 10.10
CA MET A 36 7.02 19.84 10.24
C MET A 36 6.92 21.23 9.60
N HIS A 37 5.78 21.56 8.95
CA HIS A 37 5.54 22.89 8.41
C HIS A 37 5.76 23.99 9.47
N ARG A 38 6.32 25.10 9.03
CA ARG A 38 6.60 26.25 9.89
C ARG A 38 6.09 27.53 9.26
N SER A 39 5.57 28.45 10.06
CA SER A 39 5.33 29.83 9.65
C SER A 39 6.66 30.62 9.58
N PRO A 40 6.69 31.78 8.89
CA PRO A 40 7.88 32.62 8.89
C PRO A 40 8.30 33.05 10.31
N THR A 41 7.32 33.31 11.20
CA THR A 41 7.58 33.69 12.60
C THR A 41 8.19 32.55 13.41
N GLN A 42 7.81 31.29 13.14
CA GLN A 42 8.40 30.11 13.78
C GLN A 42 9.83 29.84 13.32
N LEU A 43 10.23 30.33 12.14
CA LEU A 43 11.61 30.20 11.63
C LEU A 43 12.55 31.30 12.12
N GLY A 44 12.02 32.42 12.62
CA GLY A 44 12.79 33.51 13.20
C GLY A 44 13.84 34.06 12.24
N LEU A 45 15.11 34.00 12.62
CA LEU A 45 16.24 34.48 11.78
C LEU A 45 16.31 33.75 10.42
N PHE A 46 15.77 32.53 10.33
CA PHE A 46 15.74 31.72 9.12
C PHE A 46 14.49 31.97 8.25
N ALA A 47 13.68 32.98 8.54
CA ALA A 47 12.51 33.35 7.74
C ALA A 47 12.80 33.46 6.21
N PRO A 48 13.98 33.94 5.74
CA PRO A 48 14.29 33.93 4.31
C PRO A 48 14.28 32.55 3.66
N LEU A 49 14.45 31.47 4.44
CA LEU A 49 14.43 30.08 3.96
C LEU A 49 13.02 29.46 3.97
N PHE A 50 11.99 30.18 4.44
CA PHE A 50 10.64 29.66 4.63
C PHE A 50 10.10 28.90 3.42
N THR A 51 10.20 29.50 2.22
CA THR A 51 9.68 28.89 0.99
C THR A 51 10.41 27.61 0.64
N ALA A 52 11.74 27.60 0.72
CA ALA A 52 12.54 26.41 0.41
C ALA A 52 12.31 25.30 1.44
N TYR A 53 12.24 25.65 2.72
CA TYR A 53 11.99 24.72 3.81
C TYR A 53 10.63 24.03 3.68
N ASN A 54 9.55 24.79 3.54
CA ASN A 54 8.21 24.21 3.40
C ASN A 54 8.05 23.49 2.05
N GLY A 55 8.71 23.96 0.99
CA GLY A 55 8.71 23.28 -0.31
C GLY A 55 9.32 21.88 -0.25
N VAL A 56 10.40 21.67 0.52
CA VAL A 56 10.96 20.32 0.75
C VAL A 56 9.98 19.45 1.53
N ILE A 57 9.30 20.00 2.54
CA ILE A 57 8.29 19.26 3.31
C ILE A 57 7.13 18.83 2.42
N ASP A 58 6.62 19.73 1.58
CA ASP A 58 5.54 19.43 0.65
C ASP A 58 5.96 18.35 -0.35
N HIS A 59 7.16 18.48 -0.91
CA HIS A 59 7.68 17.50 -1.85
C HIS A 59 7.81 16.11 -1.22
N LEU A 60 8.44 16.02 -0.05
CA LEU A 60 8.65 14.74 0.63
C LEU A 60 7.34 14.10 1.09
N SER A 61 6.43 14.88 1.68
CA SER A 61 5.11 14.37 2.06
C SER A 61 4.29 13.92 0.86
N SER A 62 4.32 14.64 -0.27
CA SER A 62 3.68 14.20 -1.52
C SER A 62 4.21 12.85 -1.98
N ARG A 63 5.53 12.69 -2.02
CA ARG A 63 6.17 11.43 -2.43
C ARG A 63 5.80 10.25 -1.52
N CYS A 64 5.71 10.47 -0.22
CA CYS A 64 5.24 9.45 0.72
C CYS A 64 3.76 9.10 0.49
N SER A 65 2.90 10.10 0.24
CA SER A 65 1.48 9.88 -0.07
C SER A 65 1.29 9.13 -1.40
N GLU A 66 2.08 9.45 -2.43
CA GLU A 66 2.11 8.68 -3.69
C GLU A 66 2.51 7.22 -3.42
N GLY A 67 3.56 7.00 -2.61
CA GLY A 67 3.98 5.66 -2.20
C GLY A 67 2.88 4.88 -1.49
N GLN A 68 2.16 5.51 -0.56
CA GLN A 68 1.01 4.90 0.12
C GLN A 68 -0.05 4.43 -0.89
N VAL A 69 -0.41 5.28 -1.85
CA VAL A 69 -1.43 4.97 -2.87
C VAL A 69 -0.99 3.79 -3.74
N GLU A 70 0.26 3.78 -4.21
CA GLU A 70 0.74 2.69 -5.07
C GLU A 70 0.87 1.37 -4.31
N MET A 71 1.29 1.39 -3.04
CA MET A 71 1.35 0.18 -2.21
C MET A 71 -0.04 -0.41 -1.96
N SER A 72 -1.05 0.42 -1.66
CA SER A 72 -2.43 -0.04 -1.52
C SER A 72 -2.98 -0.64 -2.83
N LYS A 73 -2.62 -0.07 -3.99
CA LYS A 73 -3.00 -0.65 -5.29
C LYS A 73 -2.41 -2.04 -5.50
N ILE A 74 -1.15 -2.25 -5.10
CA ILE A 74 -0.51 -3.57 -5.18
C ILE A 74 -1.26 -4.58 -4.31
N ALA A 75 -1.58 -4.22 -3.06
CA ALA A 75 -2.38 -5.07 -2.17
C ALA A 75 -3.75 -5.42 -2.80
N ASP A 76 -4.45 -4.43 -3.35
CA ASP A 76 -5.73 -4.62 -4.04
C ASP A 76 -5.63 -5.57 -5.24
N GLU A 77 -4.58 -5.46 -6.06
CA GLU A 77 -4.32 -6.35 -7.19
C GLU A 77 -4.04 -7.78 -6.76
N LEU A 78 -3.24 -7.96 -5.71
CA LEU A 78 -2.93 -9.26 -5.14
C LEU A 78 -4.18 -9.94 -4.57
N ILE A 79 -5.05 -9.21 -3.85
CA ILE A 79 -6.33 -9.73 -3.36
C ILE A 79 -7.21 -10.20 -4.53
N ARG A 80 -7.31 -9.40 -5.59
CA ARG A 80 -8.09 -9.76 -6.79
C ARG A 80 -7.56 -11.05 -7.43
N ASN A 81 -6.24 -11.19 -7.53
CA ASN A 81 -5.62 -12.39 -8.08
C ASN A 81 -5.85 -13.62 -7.20
N ALA A 82 -5.69 -13.51 -5.88
CA ALA A 82 -5.97 -14.61 -4.96
C ALA A 82 -7.42 -15.10 -5.07
N LYS A 83 -8.37 -14.16 -5.13
CA LYS A 83 -9.79 -14.49 -5.31
C LYS A 83 -10.06 -15.21 -6.64
N ALA A 84 -9.47 -14.73 -7.74
CA ALA A 84 -9.63 -15.37 -9.05
C ALA A 84 -9.11 -16.82 -9.06
N TYR A 85 -8.01 -17.10 -8.35
CA TYR A 85 -7.50 -18.46 -8.20
C TYR A 85 -8.44 -19.35 -7.38
N ASP A 86 -8.97 -18.86 -6.26
CA ASP A 86 -9.91 -19.64 -5.45
C ASP A 86 -11.22 -19.93 -6.21
N ASP A 87 -11.77 -18.92 -6.90
CA ASP A 87 -13.01 -19.06 -7.67
C ASP A 87 -12.86 -20.12 -8.78
N HIS A 88 -11.72 -20.11 -9.49
CA HIS A 88 -11.41 -21.12 -10.51
C HIS A 88 -11.21 -22.53 -9.93
N GLU A 89 -10.71 -22.66 -8.70
CA GLU A 89 -10.62 -23.96 -8.01
C GLU A 89 -11.99 -24.54 -7.72
N VAL A 90 -12.93 -23.71 -7.25
CA VAL A 90 -14.30 -24.10 -6.93
C VAL A 90 -15.01 -24.60 -8.18
N GLU A 91 -15.00 -23.83 -9.28
CA GLU A 91 -15.62 -24.25 -10.55
C GLU A 91 -15.02 -25.55 -11.09
N THR A 92 -13.69 -25.71 -11.03
CA THR A 92 -13.02 -26.94 -11.49
C THR A 92 -13.41 -28.14 -10.61
N THR A 93 -13.50 -27.95 -9.29
CA THR A 93 -13.87 -29.02 -8.36
C THR A 93 -15.33 -29.44 -8.52
N GLU A 94 -16.25 -28.50 -8.72
CA GLU A 94 -17.66 -28.79 -8.95
C GLU A 94 -17.90 -29.50 -10.28
N SER A 95 -17.25 -29.06 -11.36
CA SER A 95 -17.37 -29.70 -12.68
C SER A 95 -16.85 -31.15 -12.69
N VAL A 96 -15.75 -31.42 -11.98
CA VAL A 96 -15.23 -32.80 -11.83
C VAL A 96 -16.17 -33.67 -10.97
N LYS A 97 -16.77 -33.13 -9.90
CA LYS A 97 -17.75 -33.87 -9.08
C LYS A 97 -19.07 -34.14 -9.82
N GLY A 98 -19.47 -33.30 -10.77
CA GLY A 98 -20.66 -33.50 -11.59
C GLY A 98 -20.45 -34.43 -12.79
N ALA A 99 -19.19 -34.75 -13.13
CA ALA A 99 -18.84 -35.59 -14.27
C ALA A 99 -18.71 -37.09 -13.93
N TYR A 100 -18.84 -37.46 -12.66
CA TYR A 100 -18.82 -38.84 -12.14
C TYR A 100 -19.99 -39.06 -11.19
#